data_AF-A0A8H6XUV9-F1
#
_entry.id   AF-A0A8H6XUV9-F1
#
_cell.length_a   1.000
_cell.length_b   1.000
_cell.length_c   1.000
_cell.angle_alpha   90.00
_cell.angle_beta   90.00
_cell.angle_gamma   90.00
#
_symmetry.space_group_name_H-M   'P 1'
#
loop_
_entity.id
_entity.type
_entity.pdbx_description
1 polymer ?
#
loop_
_entity_poly.entity_id
_entity_poly.type
_entity_poly.pdbx_seq_one_letter_code
_entity_poly.pdbx_strand_id
1 'polypeptide(L)'
;MSIFRHFPELQVLELMDCSPVFTSDESVPQNGLEKLHTLRVHKGGFRGSLFQGLSAMKLESLHTLVLPNFADFYQPPFITFMKAHGSRLLHLTTGKFRDFNLFDVCNNLVDIRFQGMCPADTFACKTPHVSLTKIIGGPFPTEPGRIDFAMFPALHEIHMPSLRWPITERDISKNSMVPFAEYLLEKNIKVLDGTGKHWTPRLKSTRARKR
;
A
#
# COMPACT_ATOMS: atom_id res chain seq x y z
N MET A 1 -27.27 19.75 -5.18
CA MET A 1 -26.12 20.29 -5.93
C MET A 1 -24.85 19.77 -5.30
N SER A 2 -23.88 19.32 -6.11
CA SER A 2 -22.61 18.82 -5.58
C SER A 2 -21.79 19.93 -4.90
N ILE A 3 -21.55 19.76 -3.59
CA ILE A 3 -20.78 20.67 -2.72
C ILE A 3 -19.39 21.03 -3.28
N PHE A 4 -18.80 20.19 -4.12
CA PHE A 4 -17.45 20.36 -4.64
C PHE A 4 -17.31 21.51 -5.64
N ARG A 5 -18.40 21.98 -6.26
CA ARG A 5 -18.34 23.14 -7.20
C ARG A 5 -17.86 24.42 -6.52
N HIS A 6 -18.00 24.52 -5.20
CA HIS A 6 -17.61 25.69 -4.43
C HIS A 6 -16.13 25.69 -4.03
N PHE A 7 -15.38 24.61 -4.32
CA PHE A 7 -14.00 24.44 -3.88
C PHE A 7 -13.06 24.04 -5.03
N PRO A 8 -12.92 24.84 -6.10
CA PRO A 8 -12.07 24.50 -7.25
C PRO A 8 -10.58 24.37 -6.90
N GLU A 9 -10.14 25.00 -5.81
CA GLU A 9 -8.78 24.98 -5.30
C GLU A 9 -8.53 23.87 -4.27
N LEU A 10 -9.48 22.96 -4.05
CA LEU A 10 -9.35 21.93 -3.02
C LEU A 10 -8.25 20.93 -3.38
N GLN A 11 -7.17 20.91 -2.58
CA GLN A 11 -6.04 20.00 -2.78
C GLN A 11 -6.13 18.72 -1.93
N VAL A 12 -6.76 18.81 -0.76
CA VAL A 12 -6.89 17.69 0.18
C VAL A 12 -8.36 17.56 0.54
N LEU A 13 -8.91 16.38 0.31
CA LEU A 13 -10.26 16.02 0.72
C LEU A 13 -10.16 14.91 1.76
N GLU A 14 -10.53 15.23 2.98
CA GLU A 14 -10.58 14.28 4.09
C GLU A 14 -12.04 14.02 4.44
N LEU A 15 -12.46 12.77 4.25
CA LEU A 15 -13.81 12.29 4.45
C LEU A 15 -13.85 11.45 5.72
N MET A 16 -14.52 11.96 6.75
CA MET A 16 -14.83 11.25 7.98
C MET A 16 -16.30 10.85 7.95
N ASP A 17 -16.60 9.57 8.18
CA ASP A 17 -17.95 9.02 8.35
C ASP A 17 -19.02 9.57 7.37
N CYS A 18 -18.91 9.25 6.07
CA CYS A 18 -19.80 9.81 5.04
C CYS A 18 -21.04 8.95 4.78
N SER A 19 -21.82 8.67 5.82
CA SER A 19 -22.93 7.72 5.73
C SER A 19 -24.15 8.16 4.89
N PRO A 20 -24.29 9.44 4.44
CA PRO A 20 -25.22 9.69 3.31
C PRO A 20 -24.83 10.75 2.26
N VAL A 21 -23.60 11.30 2.22
CA VAL A 21 -23.29 12.50 1.39
C VAL A 21 -23.44 12.28 -0.13
N PHE A 22 -23.41 11.03 -0.61
CA PHE A 22 -23.54 10.70 -2.03
C PHE A 22 -24.81 9.89 -2.29
N THR A 23 -25.94 10.59 -2.43
CA THR A 23 -27.16 10.03 -2.99
C THR A 23 -27.06 10.03 -4.53
N SER A 24 -27.45 8.93 -5.16
CA SER A 24 -27.23 8.63 -6.58
C SER A 24 -27.92 9.56 -7.60
N ASP A 25 -28.80 10.46 -7.15
CA ASP A 25 -29.65 11.25 -8.06
C ASP A 25 -29.10 12.61 -8.47
N GLU A 26 -28.03 13.09 -7.83
CA GLU A 26 -27.45 14.38 -8.22
C GLU A 26 -26.36 14.19 -9.28
N SER A 27 -26.49 14.91 -10.40
CA SER A 27 -25.47 14.93 -11.46
C SER A 27 -24.13 15.37 -10.88
N VAL A 28 -23.24 14.39 -10.70
CA VAL A 28 -21.89 14.61 -10.20
C VAL A 28 -21.16 15.47 -11.23
N PRO A 29 -20.68 16.67 -10.88
CA PRO A 29 -19.95 17.50 -11.82
C PRO A 29 -18.66 16.79 -12.23
N GLN A 30 -18.41 16.72 -13.54
CA GLN A 30 -17.16 16.16 -14.06
C GLN A 30 -15.94 16.97 -13.63
N ASN A 31 -16.12 18.29 -13.48
CA ASN A 31 -15.09 19.26 -13.16
C ASN A 31 -15.44 19.92 -11.81
N GLY A 32 -14.52 19.85 -10.85
CA GLY A 32 -14.71 20.40 -9.51
C GLY A 32 -13.63 20.03 -8.51
N LEU A 33 -12.88 18.96 -8.79
CA LEU A 33 -11.77 18.46 -7.96
C LEU A 33 -10.49 18.23 -8.79
N GLU A 34 -10.29 19.04 -9.84
CA GLU A 34 -9.14 18.89 -10.76
C GLU A 34 -7.79 19.08 -10.05
N LYS A 35 -7.76 19.94 -9.02
CA LYS A 35 -6.60 20.21 -8.16
C LYS A 35 -6.51 19.29 -6.95
N LEU A 36 -7.36 18.27 -6.84
CA LEU A 36 -7.32 17.34 -5.71
C LEU A 36 -6.10 16.42 -5.83
N HIS A 37 -5.20 16.53 -4.85
CA HIS A 37 -3.94 15.81 -4.79
C HIS A 37 -4.00 14.62 -3.82
N THR A 38 -4.72 14.80 -2.71
CA THR A 38 -4.84 13.81 -1.64
C THR A 38 -6.30 13.54 -1.31
N LEU A 39 -6.70 12.28 -1.40
CA LEU A 39 -7.99 11.79 -0.92
C LEU A 39 -7.79 10.90 0.29
N ARG A 40 -8.38 11.27 1.43
CA ARG A 40 -8.37 10.46 2.66
C ARG A 40 -9.79 10.07 3.00
N VAL A 41 -10.00 8.77 3.19
CA VAL A 41 -11.32 8.20 3.48
C VAL A 41 -11.19 7.40 4.76
N HIS A 42 -11.64 7.99 5.86
CA HIS A 42 -11.54 7.42 7.21
C HIS A 42 -12.76 6.59 7.54
N LYS A 43 -12.57 5.60 8.42
CA LYS A 43 -13.57 4.65 8.93
C LYS A 43 -15.04 5.16 8.86
N GLY A 44 -15.88 4.38 8.18
CA GLY A 44 -17.32 4.63 8.00
C GLY A 44 -17.86 3.60 7.01
N GLY A 45 -19.12 3.22 7.13
CA GLY A 45 -19.78 2.31 6.19
C GLY A 45 -19.98 2.99 4.84
N PHE A 46 -18.90 3.20 4.10
CA PHE A 46 -18.96 3.86 2.80
C PHE A 46 -19.77 2.99 1.86
N ARG A 47 -20.90 3.54 1.45
CA ARG A 47 -21.66 2.98 0.35
C ARG A 47 -20.83 3.19 -0.92
N GLY A 48 -20.88 2.21 -1.82
CA GLY A 48 -20.17 2.28 -3.09
C GLY A 48 -20.47 3.53 -3.93
N SER A 49 -21.54 4.27 -3.63
CA SER A 49 -21.90 5.52 -4.30
C SER A 49 -20.82 6.61 -4.23
N LEU A 50 -20.01 6.69 -3.16
CA LEU A 50 -18.89 7.64 -3.08
C LEU A 50 -17.89 7.40 -4.22
N PHE A 51 -17.38 6.16 -4.32
CA PHE A 51 -16.39 5.81 -5.34
C PHE A 51 -17.00 5.83 -6.73
N GLN A 52 -18.29 5.54 -6.88
CA GLN A 52 -19.00 5.72 -8.15
C GLN A 52 -18.99 7.18 -8.60
N GLY A 53 -19.32 8.12 -7.68
CA GLY A 53 -19.27 9.54 -7.98
C GLY A 53 -17.85 10.01 -8.32
N LEU A 54 -16.86 9.65 -7.50
CA LEU A 54 -15.46 9.99 -7.75
C LEU A 54 -14.91 9.38 -9.04
N SER A 55 -15.40 8.21 -9.46
CA SER A 55 -15.02 7.59 -10.73
C SER A 55 -15.43 8.43 -11.94
N ALA A 56 -16.55 9.17 -11.84
CA ALA A 56 -17.07 10.02 -12.91
C ALA A 56 -16.40 11.40 -12.96
N MET A 57 -15.65 11.78 -11.93
CA MET A 57 -14.94 13.07 -11.86
C MET A 57 -13.56 13.01 -12.52
N LYS A 58 -13.08 14.14 -13.04
CA LYS A 58 -11.70 14.30 -13.48
C LYS A 58 -10.79 14.63 -12.30
N LEU A 59 -10.11 13.61 -11.78
CA LEU A 59 -9.15 13.73 -10.69
C LEU A 59 -7.71 13.64 -11.24
N GLU A 60 -7.32 14.61 -12.06
CA GLU A 60 -6.04 14.57 -12.80
C GLU A 60 -4.81 14.75 -11.90
N SER A 61 -4.97 15.49 -10.80
CA SER A 61 -3.88 15.76 -9.85
C SER A 61 -3.77 14.73 -8.72
N LEU A 62 -4.66 13.73 -8.68
CA LEU A 62 -4.76 12.79 -7.55
C LEU A 62 -3.60 11.80 -7.56
N HIS A 63 -2.72 11.93 -6.58
CA HIS A 63 -1.55 11.06 -6.44
C HIS A 63 -1.47 10.35 -5.08
N THR A 64 -2.21 10.81 -4.07
CA THR A 64 -2.23 10.19 -2.73
C THR A 64 -3.63 9.70 -2.38
N LEU A 65 -3.74 8.41 -2.02
CA LEU A 65 -4.98 7.79 -1.54
C LEU A 65 -4.75 7.12 -0.19
N VAL A 66 -5.58 7.47 0.82
CA VAL A 66 -5.45 6.95 2.18
C VAL A 66 -6.75 6.31 2.65
N LEU A 67 -6.73 4.98 2.79
CA LEU A 67 -7.84 4.08 3.12
C LEU A 67 -7.51 3.17 4.32
N PRO A 68 -7.25 3.74 5.52
CA PRO A 68 -6.66 3.05 6.66
C PRO A 68 -7.48 1.87 7.19
N ASN A 69 -8.81 2.02 7.21
CA ASN A 69 -9.73 1.06 7.84
C ASN A 69 -10.83 0.61 6.88
N PHE A 70 -10.54 0.60 5.58
CA PHE A 70 -11.51 0.19 4.59
C PHE A 70 -11.54 -1.35 4.53
N ALA A 71 -12.71 -1.94 4.74
CA ALA A 71 -12.88 -3.41 4.76
C ALA A 71 -13.48 -3.95 3.46
N ASP A 72 -14.07 -3.08 2.63
CA ASP A 72 -14.95 -3.44 1.53
C ASP A 72 -14.34 -3.17 0.14
N PHE A 73 -13.08 -3.54 -0.07
CA PHE A 73 -12.37 -3.31 -1.35
C PHE A 73 -12.94 -4.08 -2.55
N TYR A 74 -13.81 -5.07 -2.32
CA TYR A 74 -14.45 -5.85 -3.38
C TYR A 74 -15.69 -5.20 -3.96
N GLN A 75 -16.08 -4.04 -3.44
CA GLN A 75 -17.26 -3.34 -3.94
C GLN A 75 -16.97 -2.88 -5.38
N PRO A 76 -17.81 -3.24 -6.37
CA PRO A 76 -17.59 -2.86 -7.77
C PRO A 76 -17.30 -1.36 -7.98
N PRO A 77 -17.93 -0.42 -7.26
CA PRO A 77 -17.61 0.99 -7.42
C PRO A 77 -16.18 1.38 -7.03
N PHE A 78 -15.59 0.72 -6.03
CA PHE A 78 -14.19 0.95 -5.67
C PHE A 78 -13.25 0.45 -6.78
N ILE A 79 -13.54 -0.73 -7.34
CA ILE A 79 -12.77 -1.27 -8.47
C ILE A 79 -12.87 -0.32 -9.68
N THR A 80 -14.06 0.22 -9.98
CA THR A 80 -14.26 1.22 -11.03
C THR A 80 -13.41 2.47 -10.78
N PHE A 81 -13.38 2.95 -9.54
CA PHE A 81 -12.56 4.09 -9.15
C PHE A 81 -11.07 3.82 -9.35
N MET A 82 -10.58 2.66 -8.90
CA MET A 82 -9.18 2.29 -9.10
C MET A 82 -8.84 2.16 -10.58
N LYS A 83 -9.72 1.59 -11.42
CA LYS A 83 -9.50 1.53 -12.87
C LYS A 83 -9.45 2.92 -13.52
N ALA A 84 -10.26 3.86 -13.02
CA ALA A 84 -10.29 5.22 -13.57
C ALA A 84 -9.06 6.05 -13.19
N HIS A 85 -8.59 5.92 -11.94
CA HIS A 85 -7.60 6.86 -11.36
C HIS A 85 -6.33 6.20 -10.82
N GLY A 86 -6.28 4.88 -10.72
CA GLY A 86 -5.20 4.14 -10.05
C GLY A 86 -3.82 4.36 -10.68
N SER A 87 -3.74 4.54 -11.99
CA SER A 87 -2.49 4.82 -12.70
C SER A 87 -1.88 6.17 -12.34
N ARG A 88 -2.64 7.09 -11.72
CA ARG A 88 -2.12 8.39 -11.25
C ARG A 88 -1.59 8.33 -9.82
N LEU A 89 -1.93 7.28 -9.07
CA LEU A 89 -1.53 7.14 -7.68
C LEU A 89 -0.05 6.85 -7.56
N LEU A 90 0.63 7.66 -6.74
CA LEU A 90 2.02 7.50 -6.33
C LEU A 90 2.13 6.94 -4.91
N HIS A 91 1.18 7.30 -4.04
CA HIS A 91 1.16 6.91 -2.64
C HIS A 91 -0.17 6.29 -2.27
N LEU A 92 -0.15 5.07 -1.73
CA LEU A 92 -1.34 4.36 -1.31
C LEU A 92 -1.20 3.88 0.13
N THR A 93 -2.05 4.36 1.01
CA THR A 93 -2.26 3.72 2.32
C THR A 93 -3.55 2.94 2.27
N THR A 94 -3.52 1.66 2.61
CA THR A 94 -4.68 0.77 2.50
C THR A 94 -4.71 -0.28 3.60
N GLY A 95 -5.90 -0.78 3.92
CA GLY A 95 -6.10 -1.94 4.78
C GLY A 95 -5.89 -3.27 4.03
N LYS A 96 -6.72 -4.26 4.35
CA LYS A 96 -6.66 -5.60 3.75
C LYS A 96 -7.22 -5.60 2.34
N PHE A 97 -6.40 -5.92 1.34
CA PHE A 97 -6.84 -6.22 -0.04
C PHE A 97 -6.87 -7.72 -0.28
N ARG A 98 -7.84 -8.20 -1.07
CA ARG A 98 -7.72 -9.46 -1.84
C ARG A 98 -8.35 -9.25 -3.21
N ASP A 99 -8.17 -10.23 -4.09
CA ASP A 99 -8.94 -10.44 -5.33
C ASP A 99 -8.91 -9.29 -6.37
N PHE A 100 -7.90 -8.43 -6.32
CA PHE A 100 -7.64 -7.41 -7.34
C PHE A 100 -6.15 -7.22 -7.53
N ASN A 101 -5.69 -7.23 -8.78
CA ASN A 101 -4.30 -6.98 -9.14
C ASN A 101 -3.99 -5.49 -8.98
N LEU A 102 -3.79 -5.07 -7.73
CA LEU A 102 -3.57 -3.67 -7.36
C LEU A 102 -2.44 -3.03 -8.16
N PHE A 103 -1.36 -3.76 -8.35
CA PHE A 103 -0.15 -3.29 -9.03
C PHE A 103 -0.30 -3.20 -10.55
N ASP A 104 -1.23 -3.97 -11.17
CA ASP A 104 -1.56 -3.80 -12.59
C ASP A 104 -2.29 -2.48 -12.82
N VAL A 105 -3.11 -2.04 -11.86
CA VAL A 105 -3.93 -0.83 -11.98
C VAL A 105 -3.21 0.42 -11.46
N CYS A 106 -2.37 0.28 -10.43
CA CYS A 106 -1.56 1.34 -9.87
C CYS A 106 -0.10 1.22 -10.33
N ASN A 107 0.13 1.19 -11.64
CA ASN A 107 1.45 0.93 -12.24
C ASN A 107 2.51 2.01 -11.95
N ASN A 108 2.12 3.21 -11.49
CA ASN A 108 3.02 4.30 -11.13
C ASN A 108 3.27 4.42 -9.62
N LEU A 109 2.76 3.47 -8.82
CA LEU A 109 2.85 3.53 -7.36
C LEU A 109 4.31 3.51 -6.88
N VAL A 110 4.73 4.52 -6.11
CA VAL A 110 6.09 4.67 -5.60
C VAL A 110 6.23 4.05 -4.21
N ASP A 111 5.23 4.26 -3.35
CA ASP A 111 5.14 3.57 -2.07
C ASP A 111 3.72 3.14 -1.71
N ILE A 112 3.68 2.05 -0.94
CA ILE A 112 2.45 1.47 -0.41
C ILE A 112 2.59 1.24 1.09
N ARG A 113 1.53 1.61 1.83
CA ARG A 113 1.40 1.37 3.25
C ARG A 113 0.23 0.46 3.56
N PHE A 114 0.51 -0.70 4.14
CA PHE A 114 -0.50 -1.64 4.62
C PHE A 114 -0.84 -1.40 6.10
N GLN A 115 -2.13 -1.26 6.39
CA GLN A 115 -2.67 -1.24 7.73
C GLN A 115 -3.18 -2.64 8.08
N GLY A 116 -2.29 -3.44 8.68
CA GLY A 116 -2.54 -4.82 9.08
C GLY A 116 -1.76 -5.83 8.26
N MET A 117 -2.21 -7.08 8.32
CA MET A 117 -1.55 -8.20 7.64
C MET A 117 -1.61 -8.01 6.13
N CYS A 118 -0.46 -8.15 5.47
CA CYS A 118 -0.33 -8.14 4.01
C CYS A 118 -0.42 -9.57 3.49
N PRO A 119 -1.47 -9.94 2.74
CA PRO A 119 -1.55 -11.24 2.08
C PRO A 119 -0.45 -11.42 1.01
N ALA A 120 0.02 -12.66 0.79
CA ALA A 120 1.07 -12.95 -0.18
C ALA A 120 0.63 -12.67 -1.62
N ASP A 121 -0.63 -12.98 -1.91
CA ASP A 121 -1.33 -12.80 -3.18
C ASP A 121 -1.48 -11.32 -3.58
N THR A 122 -1.32 -10.38 -2.63
CA THR A 122 -1.38 -8.94 -2.92
C THR A 122 -0.30 -8.50 -3.91
N PHE A 123 0.84 -9.21 -3.96
CA PHE A 123 1.95 -8.90 -4.85
C PHE A 123 1.85 -9.53 -6.25
N ALA A 124 0.71 -10.15 -6.58
CA ALA A 124 0.47 -10.64 -7.93
C ALA A 124 0.39 -9.47 -8.93
N CYS A 125 1.20 -9.56 -9.98
CA CYS A 125 1.26 -8.56 -11.05
C CYS A 125 1.49 -9.26 -12.40
N LYS A 126 0.87 -8.77 -13.48
CA LYS A 126 1.04 -9.32 -14.83
C LYS A 126 2.25 -8.73 -15.54
N THR A 127 2.61 -7.49 -15.21
CA THR A 127 3.75 -6.78 -15.79
C THR A 127 4.69 -6.28 -14.71
N PRO A 128 6.01 -6.17 -14.97
CA PRO A 128 6.94 -5.62 -13.99
C PRO A 128 6.52 -4.21 -13.54
N HIS A 129 6.49 -3.99 -12.23
CA HIS A 129 6.17 -2.72 -11.58
C HIS A 129 7.47 -1.95 -11.29
N VAL A 130 7.81 -1.01 -12.18
CA VAL A 130 9.11 -0.34 -12.21
C VAL A 130 9.22 0.87 -11.28
N SER A 131 8.13 1.29 -10.66
CA SER A 131 8.08 2.52 -9.86
C SER A 131 8.06 2.26 -8.36
N LEU A 132 7.63 1.07 -7.92
CA LEU A 132 7.51 0.76 -6.49
C LEU A 132 8.89 0.64 -5.85
N THR A 133 9.20 1.56 -4.95
CA THR A 133 10.50 1.63 -4.26
C THR A 133 10.41 1.16 -2.81
N LYS A 134 9.23 1.29 -2.20
CA LYS A 134 9.04 1.15 -0.76
C LYS A 134 7.71 0.52 -0.39
N ILE A 135 7.78 -0.44 0.53
CA ILE A 135 6.60 -1.04 1.17
C ILE A 135 6.68 -0.73 2.66
N ILE A 136 5.58 -0.30 3.27
CA ILE A 136 5.48 -0.02 4.70
C ILE A 136 4.33 -0.86 5.28
N GLY A 137 4.57 -1.64 6.32
CA GLY A 137 3.49 -2.38 7.00
C GLY A 137 3.95 -3.71 7.57
N GLY A 138 2.99 -4.58 7.84
CA GLY A 138 3.24 -5.91 8.39
C GLY A 138 2.14 -6.35 9.37
N PRO A 139 2.08 -7.65 9.71
CA PRO A 139 3.08 -8.68 9.40
C PRO A 139 3.05 -9.16 7.94
N PHE A 140 4.22 -9.60 7.46
CA PHE A 140 4.38 -10.29 6.18
C PHE A 140 4.49 -11.80 6.41
N PRO A 141 4.10 -12.64 5.43
CA PRO A 141 4.47 -14.06 5.47
C PRO A 141 6.00 -14.18 5.42
N THR A 142 6.58 -14.79 6.46
CA THR A 142 8.04 -14.84 6.65
C THR A 142 8.70 -16.03 5.95
N GLU A 143 7.93 -16.88 5.28
CA GLU A 143 8.43 -18.03 4.54
C GLU A 143 9.18 -17.54 3.29
N PRO A 144 10.49 -17.83 3.14
CA PRO A 144 11.25 -17.43 1.96
C PRO A 144 10.60 -17.96 0.66
N GLY A 145 10.55 -17.11 -0.37
CA GLY A 145 9.96 -17.46 -1.66
C GLY A 145 8.44 -17.46 -1.72
N ARG A 146 7.73 -17.24 -0.60
CA ARG A 146 6.27 -17.12 -0.60
C ARG A 146 5.78 -15.85 -1.29
N ILE A 147 6.59 -14.78 -1.27
CA ILE A 147 6.38 -13.58 -2.07
C ILE A 147 7.56 -13.49 -3.03
N ASP A 148 7.27 -13.45 -4.33
CA ASP A 148 8.26 -13.17 -5.34
C ASP A 148 8.27 -11.67 -5.67
N PHE A 149 9.35 -10.99 -5.27
CA PHE A 149 9.57 -9.59 -5.58
C PHE A 149 10.25 -9.36 -6.93
N ALA A 150 10.49 -10.40 -7.76
CA ALA A 150 11.09 -10.25 -9.08
C ALA A 150 10.30 -9.29 -9.99
N MET A 151 9.00 -9.17 -9.78
CA MET A 151 8.14 -8.23 -10.51
C MET A 151 8.28 -6.77 -10.06
N PHE A 152 9.12 -6.48 -9.06
CA PHE A 152 9.30 -5.14 -8.49
C PHE A 152 10.78 -4.72 -8.52
N PRO A 153 11.37 -4.50 -9.71
CA PRO A 153 12.82 -4.28 -9.85
C PRO A 153 13.34 -3.00 -9.16
N ALA A 154 12.48 -2.01 -8.89
CA ALA A 154 12.84 -0.79 -8.18
C ALA A 154 12.71 -0.89 -6.65
N LEU A 155 12.12 -1.98 -6.15
CA LEU A 155 11.87 -2.17 -4.73
C LEU A 155 13.21 -2.40 -4.02
N HIS A 156 13.48 -1.59 -3.01
CA HIS A 156 14.71 -1.70 -2.22
C HIS A 156 14.48 -1.54 -0.71
N GLU A 157 13.27 -1.15 -0.28
CA GLU A 157 12.93 -0.97 1.14
C GLU A 157 11.59 -1.61 1.52
N ILE A 158 11.61 -2.42 2.59
CA ILE A 158 10.41 -2.90 3.29
C ILE A 158 10.50 -2.46 4.74
N HIS A 159 9.69 -1.49 5.15
CA HIS A 159 9.66 -0.98 6.51
C HIS A 159 8.55 -1.66 7.32
N MET A 160 8.93 -2.28 8.45
CA MET A 160 8.03 -2.95 9.37
C MET A 160 8.02 -2.25 10.73
N PRO A 161 7.09 -1.31 10.98
CA PRO A 161 7.10 -0.48 12.19
C PRO A 161 7.03 -1.26 13.51
N SER A 162 6.42 -2.44 13.50
CA SER A 162 6.31 -3.32 14.68
C SER A 162 7.50 -4.28 14.87
N LEU A 163 8.41 -4.35 13.89
CA LEU A 163 9.57 -5.22 13.94
C LEU A 163 10.61 -4.67 14.91
N ARG A 164 11.28 -5.57 15.62
CA ARG A 164 12.48 -5.30 16.41
C ARG A 164 13.51 -6.37 16.11
N TRP A 165 14.71 -5.96 15.71
CA TRP A 165 15.78 -6.92 15.43
C TRP A 165 16.26 -7.61 16.71
N PRO A 166 16.45 -8.94 16.69
CA PRO A 166 16.99 -9.66 17.83
C PRO A 166 18.47 -9.29 18.06
N ILE A 167 18.87 -9.21 19.33
CA ILE A 167 20.22 -8.76 19.70
C ILE A 167 21.11 -9.93 20.13
N THR A 168 20.55 -11.02 20.64
CA THR A 168 21.30 -12.21 21.10
C THR A 168 21.22 -13.35 20.09
N GLU A 169 22.22 -14.24 20.08
CA GLU A 169 22.22 -15.43 19.19
C GLU A 169 21.00 -16.34 19.41
N ARG A 170 20.55 -16.46 20.67
CA ARG A 170 19.36 -17.24 21.03
C ARG A 170 18.07 -16.63 20.47
N ASP A 171 17.98 -15.31 20.42
CA ASP A 171 16.80 -14.63 19.86
C ASP A 171 16.84 -14.66 18.33
N ILE A 172 18.03 -14.54 17.74
CA ILE A 172 18.25 -14.65 16.30
C ILE A 172 17.77 -16.02 15.80
N SER A 173 18.12 -17.12 16.47
CA SER A 173 17.73 -18.47 16.05
C SER A 173 16.24 -18.76 16.15
N LYS A 174 15.50 -17.98 16.94
CA LYS A 174 14.04 -18.11 17.11
C LYS A 174 13.23 -17.14 16.26
N ASN A 175 13.85 -16.09 15.72
CA ASN A 175 13.13 -15.04 15.01
C ASN A 175 12.99 -15.39 13.53
N SER A 176 11.77 -15.70 13.11
CA SER A 176 11.45 -16.05 11.70
C SER A 176 11.69 -14.90 10.71
N MET A 177 11.81 -13.66 11.18
CA MET A 177 12.11 -12.50 10.32
C MET A 177 13.56 -12.46 9.87
N VAL A 178 14.49 -13.09 10.60
CA VAL A 178 15.92 -13.06 10.24
C VAL A 178 16.17 -13.79 8.92
N PRO A 179 15.76 -15.07 8.73
CA PRO A 179 15.91 -15.75 7.44
C PRO A 179 15.22 -15.02 6.29
N PHE A 180 14.04 -14.43 6.54
CA PHE A 180 13.32 -13.64 5.55
C PHE A 180 14.09 -12.38 5.13
N ALA A 181 14.67 -11.65 6.10
CA ALA A 181 15.47 -10.46 5.82
C ALA A 181 16.77 -10.79 5.09
N GLU A 182 17.43 -11.91 5.42
CA GLU A 182 18.61 -12.40 4.71
C GLU A 182 18.27 -12.74 3.25
N TYR A 183 17.17 -13.47 3.02
CA TYR A 183 16.66 -13.77 1.67
C TYR A 183 16.38 -12.51 0.84
N LEU A 184 15.79 -11.48 1.44
CA LEU A 184 15.52 -10.21 0.75
C LEU A 184 16.79 -9.40 0.51
N LEU A 185 17.75 -9.45 1.42
CA LEU A 185 19.03 -8.76 1.29
C LEU A 185 19.84 -9.32 0.11
N GLU A 186 19.78 -10.63 -0.15
CA GLU A 186 20.37 -11.25 -1.36
C GLU A 186 19.77 -10.69 -2.67
N LYS A 187 18.55 -10.16 -2.60
CA LYS A 187 17.85 -9.48 -3.71
C LYS A 187 18.02 -7.95 -3.67
N ASN A 188 18.92 -7.43 -2.84
CA ASN A 188 19.15 -5.99 -2.61
C ASN A 188 17.93 -5.25 -2.01
N ILE A 189 17.05 -5.95 -1.30
CA ILE A 189 15.90 -5.37 -0.60
C ILE A 189 16.19 -5.35 0.90
N LYS A 190 16.16 -4.15 1.50
CA LYS A 190 16.41 -3.96 2.93
C LYS A 190 15.09 -4.04 3.71
N VAL A 191 15.04 -4.92 4.69
CA VAL A 191 13.97 -4.91 5.70
C VAL A 191 14.38 -3.96 6.82
N LEU A 192 13.58 -2.92 7.09
CA LEU A 192 13.79 -1.92 8.13
C LEU A 192 12.86 -2.19 9.32
N ASP A 193 13.38 -2.07 10.54
CA ASP A 193 12.58 -2.08 11.76
C ASP A 193 11.90 -0.72 12.01
N GLY A 194 11.12 -0.60 13.09
CA GLY A 194 10.44 0.64 13.44
C GLY A 194 11.34 1.84 13.76
N THR A 195 12.66 1.64 13.86
CA THR A 195 13.66 2.71 14.03
C THR A 195 14.36 3.08 12.71
N GLY A 196 14.00 2.41 11.60
CA GLY A 196 14.64 2.58 10.30
C GLY A 196 15.95 1.80 10.17
N LYS A 197 16.30 0.91 11.10
CA LYS A 197 17.52 0.09 11.01
C LYS A 197 17.24 -1.18 10.24
N HIS A 198 18.15 -1.52 9.32
CA HIS A 198 18.07 -2.77 8.57
C HIS A 198 18.76 -3.92 9.30
N TRP A 199 18.37 -5.16 8.98
CA TRP A 199 19.11 -6.33 9.42
C TRP A 199 20.51 -6.33 8.81
N THR A 200 21.53 -6.46 9.65
CA THR A 200 22.91 -6.68 9.21
C THR A 200 23.31 -8.09 9.60
N PRO A 201 23.60 -8.98 8.62
CA PRO A 201 24.09 -10.32 8.90
C PRO A 201 25.30 -10.27 9.83
N ARG A 202 25.24 -11.02 10.93
CA ARG A 202 26.38 -11.15 11.82
C ARG A 202 27.33 -12.17 11.25
N LEU A 203 28.63 -11.87 11.33
CA LEU A 203 29.66 -12.85 10.99
C LEU A 203 29.41 -14.10 11.83
N LYS A 204 29.01 -15.19 11.18
CA LYS A 204 29.04 -16.51 11.81
C LYS A 204 30.51 -16.73 12.12
N SER A 205 30.86 -16.73 13.40
CA SER A 205 32.17 -17.19 13.84
C SER A 205 32.34 -18.59 13.28
N THR A 206 33.03 -18.71 12.15
CA THR A 206 33.57 -19.97 11.68
C THR A 206 34.62 -20.33 12.71
N ARG A 207 34.20 -21.02 13.78
CA ARG A 207 35.11 -21.82 14.58
C ARG A 207 35.67 -22.87 13.63
N ALA A 208 36.69 -22.49 12.87
CA ALA A 208 37.52 -23.38 12.11
C ALA A 208 38.00 -24.44 13.09
N ARG A 209 37.49 -25.66 12.89
CA ARG A 209 37.81 -26.84 13.68
C ARG A 209 39.29 -27.14 13.46
N LYS A 210 40.15 -26.59 14.30
CA LYS A 210 41.52 -27.11 14.49
C LYS A 210 41.39 -28.36 15.36
N ARG A 211 41.30 -29.52 14.71
CA ARG A 211 41.89 -30.82 15.07
C ARG A 211 41.13 -31.96 14.39
#